data_AF-B4H2L7-F1
#
_entry.id   AF-B4H2L7-F1
#
_cell.length_a   1.000
_cell.length_b   1.000
_cell.length_c   1.000
_cell.angle_alpha   90.00
_cell.angle_beta   90.00
_cell.angle_gamma   90.00
#
_symmetry.space_group_name_H-M   'P 1'
#
loop_
_entity.id
_entity.type
_entity.pdbx_description
1 polymer ?
#
loop_
_entity_poly.entity_id
_entity_poly.type
_entity_poly.pdbx_seq_one_letter_code
_entity_poly.pdbx_strand_id
1 'polypeptide(L)'
;MGQCCCAGSRTFVEDKIYDEFVERSAERAKKRTVGNPFDLKTEQGPQVNEEQMDKILGMIQQGKQQGAKLVAGGSRPDGLPGYFVQPTVFADVRDNMPIAREKIFGPVQQLIRFKKLDGVIERANNSEYDLAAALFTKDLDYAN
;
A
#
# COMPACT_ATOMS: atom_id res chain seq x y z
N MET A 1 5.08 1.45 -9.13
CA MET A 1 3.77 1.43 -9.81
C MET A 1 2.76 0.47 -9.18
N GLY A 2 3.17 -0.65 -8.55
CA GLY A 2 2.25 -1.52 -7.79
C GLY A 2 1.44 -2.52 -8.64
N GLN A 3 1.67 -2.54 -9.95
CA GLN A 3 1.18 -3.56 -10.88
C GLN A 3 2.02 -4.83 -10.75
N CYS A 4 1.97 -5.49 -9.59
CA CYS A 4 2.69 -6.72 -9.29
C CYS A 4 1.74 -7.68 -8.57
N CYS A 5 1.72 -8.95 -8.97
CA CYS A 5 0.85 -9.95 -8.38
C CYS A 5 1.18 -10.20 -6.89
N CYS A 6 2.45 -10.14 -6.52
CA CYS A 6 2.95 -10.32 -5.16
C CYS A 6 3.20 -8.98 -4.41
N ALA A 7 2.54 -7.89 -4.82
CA ALA A 7 2.69 -6.61 -4.13
C ALA A 7 2.17 -6.71 -2.68
N GLY A 8 2.96 -6.22 -1.72
CA GLY A 8 2.56 -6.13 -0.31
C GLY A 8 1.49 -5.06 -0.08
N SER A 9 0.25 -5.35 -0.48
CA SER A 9 -0.89 -4.43 -0.36
C SER A 9 -1.27 -4.23 1.11
N ARG A 10 -1.52 -5.32 1.84
CA ARG A 10 -1.78 -5.34 3.28
C ARG A 10 -0.49 -5.51 4.06
N THR A 11 -0.05 -4.45 4.74
CA THR A 11 1.12 -4.48 5.61
C THR A 11 0.64 -4.45 7.06
N PHE A 12 0.73 -5.59 7.74
CA PHE A 12 0.46 -5.67 9.18
C PHE A 12 1.68 -5.23 9.98
N VAL A 13 1.48 -4.32 10.93
CA VAL A 13 2.56 -3.73 11.72
C VAL A 13 2.22 -3.81 13.21
N GLU A 14 3.17 -4.30 14.02
CA GLU A 14 3.00 -4.46 15.46
C GLU A 14 2.82 -3.11 16.14
N ASP A 15 1.89 -3.03 17.10
CA ASP A 15 1.48 -1.82 17.81
C ASP A 15 2.66 -1.00 18.34
N LYS A 16 3.70 -1.67 18.85
CA LYS A 16 4.90 -1.04 19.43
C LYS A 16 5.70 -0.19 18.44
N ILE A 17 5.67 -0.52 17.15
CA ILE A 17 6.43 0.19 16.11
C ILE A 17 5.52 0.88 15.09
N TYR A 18 4.20 0.81 15.27
CA TYR A 18 3.22 1.22 14.26
C TYR A 18 3.38 2.68 13.85
N ASP A 19 3.42 3.58 14.82
CA ASP A 19 3.43 5.02 14.54
C ASP A 19 4.74 5.44 13.83
N GLU A 20 5.90 4.92 14.26
CA GLU A 20 7.19 5.14 13.59
C GLU A 20 7.18 4.56 12.16
N PHE A 21 6.61 3.37 11.98
CA PHE A 21 6.52 2.74 10.67
C PHE A 21 5.64 3.55 9.71
N VAL A 22 4.52 4.10 10.20
CA VAL A 22 3.63 4.98 9.42
C VAL A 22 4.38 6.22 8.94
N GLU A 23 5.09 6.89 9.85
CA GLU A 23 5.86 8.10 9.53
C GLU A 23 6.92 7.81 8.46
N ARG A 24 7.76 6.79 8.69
CA ARG A 24 8.83 6.41 7.75
C ARG A 24 8.29 5.93 6.41
N SER A 25 7.16 5.23 6.39
CA SER A 25 6.49 4.82 5.15
C SER A 25 6.00 6.03 4.36
N ALA A 26 5.38 6.99 5.04
CA ALA A 26 4.92 8.23 4.41
C ALA A 26 6.09 9.04 3.85
N GLU A 27 7.20 9.17 4.58
CA GLU A 27 8.40 9.83 4.09
C GLU A 27 8.99 9.14 2.85
N ARG A 28 9.13 7.81 2.88
CA ARG A 28 9.68 7.06 1.75
C ARG A 28 8.80 7.20 0.52
N ALA A 29 7.48 7.20 0.68
CA ALA A 29 6.52 7.43 -0.39
C ALA A 29 6.69 8.82 -1.01
N LYS A 30 6.81 9.87 -0.19
CA LYS A 30 7.00 11.27 -0.64
C LYS A 30 8.33 11.49 -1.36
N LYS A 31 9.39 10.77 -0.96
CA LYS A 31 10.74 10.87 -1.56
C LYS A 31 10.87 10.14 -2.90
N ARG A 32 9.87 9.36 -3.31
CA ARG A 32 9.98 8.51 -4.49
C ARG A 32 9.82 9.31 -5.79
N THR A 33 10.79 9.22 -6.69
CA THR A 33 10.75 9.94 -7.97
C THR A 33 9.75 9.29 -8.93
N VAL A 34 8.69 10.01 -9.27
CA VAL A 34 7.66 9.61 -10.26
C VAL A 34 7.90 10.38 -11.54
N GLY A 35 7.94 9.70 -12.70
CA GLY A 35 8.25 10.39 -13.95
C GLY A 35 8.36 9.49 -15.17
N ASN A 36 9.04 10.00 -16.20
CA ASN A 36 9.26 9.30 -17.46
C ASN A 36 10.01 7.97 -17.20
N PRO A 37 9.46 6.81 -17.61
CA PRO A 37 10.10 5.51 -17.39
C PRO A 37 11.44 5.33 -18.14
N PHE A 38 11.76 6.19 -19.11
CA PHE A 38 13.04 6.20 -19.81
C PHE A 38 14.12 7.05 -19.12
N ASP A 39 13.78 7.84 -18.10
CA ASP A 39 14.76 8.54 -17.28
C ASP A 39 15.31 7.61 -16.20
N LEU A 40 16.64 7.44 -16.14
CA LEU A 40 17.34 6.59 -15.17
C LEU A 40 17.14 7.03 -13.72
N LYS A 41 16.71 8.28 -13.47
CA LYS A 41 16.39 8.79 -12.13
C LYS A 41 14.98 8.42 -11.66
N THR A 42 14.12 7.94 -12.56
CA THR A 42 12.73 7.59 -12.23
C THR A 42 12.66 6.27 -11.46
N GLU A 43 12.04 6.31 -10.27
CA GLU A 43 11.78 5.11 -9.46
C GLU A 43 10.37 4.52 -9.71
N GLN A 44 9.47 5.28 -10.36
CA GLN A 44 8.10 4.88 -10.65
C GLN A 44 7.56 5.52 -11.94
N GLY A 45 7.19 4.67 -12.91
CA GLY A 45 6.47 5.07 -14.13
C GLY A 45 4.93 5.11 -13.97
N PRO A 46 4.21 5.34 -15.08
CA PRO A 46 2.75 5.42 -15.10
C PRO A 46 2.08 4.04 -14.93
N GLN A 47 0.77 4.03 -14.74
CA GLN A 47 -0.06 2.84 -14.91
C GLN A 47 -0.19 2.48 -16.40
N VAL A 48 -0.62 1.25 -16.69
CA VAL A 48 -0.68 0.72 -18.06
C VAL A 48 -1.65 1.49 -18.96
N ASN A 49 -2.79 1.94 -18.43
CA ASN A 49 -3.83 2.66 -19.17
C ASN A 49 -4.66 3.56 -18.24
N GLU A 50 -5.58 4.33 -18.83
CA GLU A 50 -6.49 5.23 -18.12
C GLU A 50 -7.43 4.49 -17.15
N GLU A 51 -8.05 3.41 -17.61
CA GLU A 51 -8.97 2.59 -16.81
C GLU A 51 -8.32 2.12 -15.50
N GLN A 52 -7.07 1.65 -15.57
CA GLN A 52 -6.33 1.21 -14.39
C GLN A 52 -6.02 2.38 -13.45
N MET A 53 -5.65 3.55 -13.98
CA MET A 53 -5.44 4.74 -13.16
C MET A 53 -6.74 5.16 -12.46
N ASP A 54 -7.85 5.23 -13.18
CA ASP A 54 -9.14 5.65 -12.65
C ASP A 54 -9.66 4.68 -11.59
N LYS A 55 -9.50 3.37 -11.82
CA LYS A 55 -9.79 2.34 -10.81
C LYS A 55 -8.99 2.58 -9.53
N ILE A 56 -7.68 2.81 -9.64
CA ILE A 56 -6.82 3.05 -8.48
C ILE A 56 -7.24 4.33 -7.75
N LEU A 57 -7.49 5.42 -8.47
CA LEU A 57 -7.94 6.69 -7.87
C LEU A 57 -9.31 6.54 -7.19
N GLY A 58 -10.23 5.77 -7.79
CA GLY A 58 -11.51 5.41 -7.18
C GLY A 58 -11.36 4.64 -5.88
N MET A 59 -10.49 3.63 -5.84
CA MET A 59 -10.18 2.87 -4.62
C MET A 59 -9.56 3.74 -3.52
N ILE A 60 -8.66 4.66 -3.89
CA ILE A 60 -8.10 5.65 -2.94
C ILE A 60 -9.21 6.52 -2.37
N GLN A 61 -10.14 6.99 -3.20
CA GLN A 61 -11.26 7.81 -2.75
C GLN A 61 -12.19 7.05 -1.79
N GLN A 62 -12.49 5.78 -2.09
CA GLN A 62 -13.26 4.92 -1.19
C GLN A 62 -12.55 4.73 0.16
N GLY A 63 -11.23 4.50 0.15
CA GLY A 63 -10.43 4.41 1.37
C GLY A 63 -10.58 5.63 2.29
N LYS A 64 -10.51 6.84 1.71
CA LYS A 64 -10.73 8.10 2.44
C LYS A 64 -12.15 8.16 3.03
N GLN A 65 -13.17 7.83 2.23
CA GLN A 65 -14.58 7.86 2.65
C GLN A 65 -14.89 6.91 3.80
N GLN A 66 -14.17 5.79 3.90
CA GLN A 66 -14.34 4.81 4.97
C GLN A 66 -13.52 5.09 6.22
N GLY A 67 -12.81 6.22 6.26
CA GLY A 67 -12.06 6.68 7.42
C GLY A 67 -10.64 6.11 7.52
N ALA A 68 -10.09 5.52 6.47
CA ALA A 68 -8.66 5.23 6.43
C ALA A 68 -7.88 6.56 6.37
N LYS A 69 -6.79 6.67 7.12
CA LYS A 69 -6.00 7.90 7.21
C LYS A 69 -5.02 7.96 6.05
N LEU A 70 -5.23 8.86 5.10
CA LEU A 70 -4.27 9.11 4.03
C LEU A 70 -3.06 9.87 4.59
N VAL A 71 -1.87 9.26 4.59
CA VAL A 71 -0.64 9.87 5.15
C VAL A 71 0.38 10.31 4.09
N ALA A 72 0.26 9.79 2.86
CA ALA A 72 1.03 10.23 1.70
C ALA A 72 0.30 9.94 0.39
N GLY A 73 0.55 10.76 -0.64
CA GLY A 73 0.04 10.58 -1.99
C GLY A 73 -1.47 10.76 -2.10
N GLY A 74 -2.13 9.84 -2.83
CA GLY A 74 -3.58 9.80 -2.93
C GLY A 74 -4.20 10.67 -4.02
N SER A 75 -3.39 11.14 -4.98
CA SER A 75 -3.82 11.85 -6.18
C SER A 75 -2.89 11.56 -7.36
N ARG A 76 -3.17 12.18 -8.51
CA ARG A 76 -2.23 12.27 -9.62
C ARG A 76 -1.10 13.24 -9.25
N PRO A 77 0.15 13.02 -9.72
CA PRO A 77 1.22 14.01 -9.61
C PRO A 77 0.98 15.18 -10.56
N ASP A 78 1.33 16.39 -10.13
CA ASP A 78 1.18 17.60 -10.94
C ASP A 78 2.17 17.63 -12.10
N GLY A 79 1.73 18.18 -13.24
CA GLY A 79 2.60 18.44 -14.39
C GLY A 79 3.09 17.22 -15.18
N LEU A 80 2.62 16.01 -14.88
CA LEU A 80 2.96 14.79 -15.63
C LEU A 80 1.82 14.36 -16.57
N PRO A 81 2.01 14.40 -17.90
CA PRO A 81 1.03 13.86 -18.84
C PRO A 81 1.04 12.32 -18.81
N GLY A 82 -0.14 11.70 -18.84
CA GLY A 82 -0.29 10.25 -18.81
C GLY A 82 -0.91 9.71 -17.50
N TYR A 83 -0.83 8.39 -17.32
CA TYR A 83 -1.61 7.66 -16.33
C TYR A 83 -0.90 7.49 -14.99
N PHE A 84 -0.49 8.60 -14.38
CA PHE A 84 0.31 8.57 -13.15
C PHE A 84 -0.55 8.62 -11.89
N VAL A 85 -0.13 7.84 -10.87
CA VAL A 85 -0.69 7.89 -9.51
C VAL A 85 0.48 8.06 -8.54
N GLN A 86 0.36 8.97 -7.57
CA GLN A 86 1.36 9.15 -6.54
C GLN A 86 1.51 7.88 -5.68
N PRO A 87 2.72 7.55 -5.20
CA PRO A 87 2.92 6.58 -4.13
C PRO A 87 2.04 6.93 -2.95
N THR A 88 1.10 6.04 -2.62
CA THR A 88 0.02 6.31 -1.68
C THR A 88 0.16 5.40 -0.47
N VAL A 89 0.00 5.97 0.72
CA VAL A 89 0.05 5.22 1.98
C VAL A 89 -1.19 5.56 2.80
N PHE A 90 -1.94 4.54 3.18
CA PHE A 90 -3.01 4.62 4.15
C PHE A 90 -2.56 4.03 5.49
N ALA A 91 -2.79 4.78 6.56
CA ALA A 91 -2.71 4.31 7.93
C ALA A 91 -4.11 4.05 8.50
N ASP A 92 -4.15 3.38 9.64
CA ASP A 92 -5.35 3.01 10.39
C ASP A 92 -6.40 2.26 9.54
N VAL A 93 -5.90 1.42 8.63
CA VAL A 93 -6.75 0.58 7.78
C VAL A 93 -7.36 -0.55 8.61
N ARG A 94 -8.66 -0.78 8.45
CA ARG A 94 -9.41 -1.86 9.09
C ARG A 94 -9.67 -2.99 8.11
N ASP A 95 -9.70 -4.24 8.60
CA ASP A 95 -9.77 -5.44 7.76
C ASP A 95 -11.04 -5.50 6.89
N ASN A 96 -12.11 -4.83 7.30
CA ASN A 96 -13.39 -4.82 6.58
C ASN A 96 -13.48 -3.75 5.48
N MET A 97 -12.48 -2.88 5.32
CA MET A 97 -12.46 -1.88 4.26
C MET A 97 -12.18 -2.55 2.89
N PRO A 98 -12.81 -2.17 1.77
CA PRO A 98 -12.52 -2.69 0.44
C PRO A 98 -11.06 -2.56 0.05
N ILE A 99 -10.39 -1.47 0.44
CA ILE A 99 -8.93 -1.31 0.20
C ILE A 99 -8.07 -2.38 0.91
N ALA A 100 -8.61 -3.09 1.91
CA ALA A 100 -7.97 -4.20 2.60
C ALA A 100 -8.50 -5.57 2.17
N ARG A 101 -9.45 -5.64 1.23
CA ARG A 101 -10.05 -6.91 0.75
C ARG A 101 -9.83 -7.13 -0.74
N GLU A 102 -9.88 -6.04 -1.51
CA GLU A 102 -9.78 -6.08 -2.96
C GLU A 102 -8.38 -5.72 -3.44
N LYS A 103 -8.01 -6.30 -4.59
CA LYS A 103 -6.72 -6.03 -5.22
C LYS A 103 -6.75 -4.70 -5.97
N ILE A 104 -6.11 -3.68 -5.39
CA ILE A 104 -5.98 -2.33 -6.02
C ILE A 104 -5.09 -2.38 -7.28
N PHE A 105 -4.00 -3.16 -7.24
CA PHE A 105 -3.04 -3.29 -8.35
C PHE A 105 -2.43 -1.95 -8.81
N GLY A 106 -2.17 -1.09 -7.82
CA GLY A 106 -1.60 0.24 -7.98
C GLY A 106 -0.63 0.56 -6.82
N PRO A 107 -0.01 1.75 -6.81
CA PRO A 107 1.04 2.10 -5.86
C PRO A 107 0.44 2.54 -4.52
N VAL A 108 -0.40 1.69 -3.91
CA VAL A 108 -1.14 1.98 -2.68
C VAL A 108 -0.78 0.95 -1.62
N GLN A 109 -0.23 1.41 -0.49
CA GLN A 109 0.07 0.59 0.68
C GLN A 109 -0.99 0.78 1.76
N GLN A 110 -1.47 -0.32 2.35
CA GLN A 110 -2.40 -0.32 3.48
C GLN A 110 -1.68 -0.75 4.75
N LEU A 111 -1.53 0.15 5.73
CA LEU A 111 -0.92 -0.16 7.02
C LEU A 111 -1.99 -0.52 8.04
N ILE A 112 -1.90 -1.75 8.55
CA ILE A 112 -2.89 -2.35 9.45
C ILE A 112 -2.22 -2.66 10.80
N ARG A 113 -2.73 -2.10 11.88
CA ARG A 113 -2.18 -2.29 13.23
C ARG A 113 -2.56 -3.66 13.80
N PHE A 114 -1.65 -4.33 14.51
CA PHE A 114 -1.96 -5.53 15.30
C PHE A 114 -1.20 -5.53 16.63
N LYS A 115 -1.72 -6.25 17.63
CA LYS A 115 -1.15 -6.29 19.00
C LYS A 115 -0.38 -7.55 19.36
N LYS A 116 -0.82 -8.72 18.85
CA LYS A 116 -0.25 -10.03 19.16
C LYS A 116 -0.22 -10.90 17.91
N LEU A 117 0.74 -11.83 17.89
CA LEU A 117 0.97 -12.73 16.76
C LEU A 117 -0.23 -13.66 16.49
N ASP A 118 -0.81 -14.27 17.52
CA ASP A 118 -1.92 -15.23 17.35
C ASP A 118 -3.09 -14.65 16.55
N GLY A 119 -3.40 -13.36 16.72
CA GLY A 119 -4.47 -12.69 15.98
C GLY A 119 -4.06 -12.15 14.61
N VAL A 120 -2.77 -11.98 14.31
CA VAL A 120 -2.34 -11.44 13.01
C VAL A 120 -2.32 -12.50 11.92
N ILE A 121 -2.03 -13.76 12.26
CA ILE A 121 -2.01 -14.87 11.29
C ILE A 121 -3.41 -15.09 10.71
N GLU A 122 -4.45 -15.15 11.56
CA GLU A 122 -5.84 -15.27 11.10
C GLU A 122 -6.24 -14.10 10.19
N ARG A 123 -5.87 -12.88 10.54
CA ARG A 123 -6.15 -11.68 9.73
C ARG A 123 -5.37 -11.66 8.42
N ALA A 124 -4.13 -12.13 8.41
CA ALA A 124 -3.33 -12.30 7.21
C ALA A 124 -3.96 -13.37 6.30
N ASN A 125 -4.48 -14.47 6.86
CA ASN A 125 -5.15 -15.52 6.10
C ASN A 125 -6.59 -15.17 5.70
N ASN A 126 -7.21 -14.16 6.31
CA ASN A 126 -8.54 -13.68 5.95
C ASN A 126 -8.51 -12.85 4.66
N SER A 127 -8.30 -13.54 3.54
CA SER A 127 -8.21 -13.02 2.18
C SER A 127 -8.69 -14.08 1.21
N GLU A 128 -9.38 -13.68 0.14
CA GLU A 128 -9.75 -14.59 -0.95
C GLU A 128 -8.56 -14.95 -1.85
N TYR A 129 -7.43 -14.27 -1.66
CA TYR A 129 -6.18 -14.46 -2.39
C TYR A 129 -5.11 -15.11 -1.50
N ASP A 130 -4.29 -16.01 -2.09
CA ASP A 130 -3.23 -16.76 -1.39
C ASP A 130 -1.97 -16.93 -2.28
N LEU A 131 -1.39 -15.82 -2.74
CA LEU A 131 -0.26 -15.87 -3.69
C LEU A 131 1.11 -15.76 -3.02
N ALA A 132 1.27 -14.80 -2.10
CA ALA A 132 2.52 -14.52 -1.43
C ALA A 132 2.28 -13.85 -0.08
N ALA A 133 3.12 -14.19 0.89
CA ALA A 133 3.22 -13.53 2.19
C ALA A 133 4.70 -13.29 2.51
N ALA A 134 4.99 -12.27 3.33
CA ALA A 134 6.32 -11.97 3.81
C ALA A 134 6.27 -11.61 5.29
N LEU A 135 7.25 -12.09 6.05
CA LEU A 135 7.44 -11.77 7.46
C LEU A 135 8.78 -11.08 7.66
N PHE A 136 8.78 -9.98 8.40
CA PHE A 136 9.99 -9.26 8.79
C PHE A 136 10.15 -9.36 10.30
N THR A 137 11.02 -10.27 10.75
CA THR A 137 11.33 -10.49 12.15
C THR A 137 12.80 -10.86 12.32
N LYS A 138 13.33 -10.66 13.53
CA LYS A 138 14.62 -11.22 13.96
C LYS A 138 14.46 -12.49 14.80
N ASP A 139 13.24 -12.78 15.20
CA ASP A 139 12.88 -13.93 16.03
C ASP A 139 12.62 -15.15 15.13
N LEU A 140 13.42 -16.20 15.31
CA LEU A 140 13.32 -17.43 14.52
C LEU A 140 12.08 -18.24 14.88
N ASP A 141 11.59 -18.16 16.12
CA ASP A 141 10.38 -18.88 16.54
C ASP A 141 9.14 -18.22 15.93
N TYR A 142 9.18 -16.92 15.64
CA TYR A 142 8.10 -16.25 14.89
C TYR A 142 8.18 -16.54 13.39
N ALA A 143 9.36 -16.87 12.89
CA ALA A 143 9.58 -17.12 11.47
C ALA A 143 9.16 -18.52 11.02
N ASN A 144 9.26 -19.51 11.90
CA ASN A 144 8.95 -20.92 11.64
C ASN A 144 7.51 -21.26 12.03
#